data_AF-A0A251WMQ1-F1
#
_entry.id   AF-A0A251WMQ1-F1
#
_cell.length_a   1.000
_cell.length_b   1.000
_cell.length_c   1.000
_cell.angle_alpha   90.00
_cell.angle_beta   90.00
_cell.angle_gamma   90.00
#
_symmetry.space_group_name_H-M   'P 1'
#
loop_
_entity.id
_entity.type
_entity.pdbx_description
1 polymer ?
#
loop_
_entity_poly.entity_id
_entity_poly.type
_entity_poly.pdbx_seq_one_letter_code
_entity_poly.pdbx_strand_id
1 'polypeptide(L)' 'MENQQPPGEMIWRLPGSDEIALHLRTHPAEPWRHYKDCPEFAQPDSPNFSDGYPTFVSLLKKNWKAL' A
#
# COMPACT_ATOMS: atom_id res chain seq x y z
N MET A 1 1.49 24.87 10.59
CA MET A 1 2.04 23.69 9.89
C MET A 1 0.88 22.72 9.78
N GLU A 2 0.19 22.68 8.64
CA GLU A 2 -0.92 21.75 8.45
C GLU A 2 -0.35 20.33 8.47
N ASN A 3 -0.75 19.54 9.47
CA ASN A 3 -0.52 18.11 9.49
C ASN A 3 -1.35 17.51 8.36
N GLN A 4 -0.82 17.53 7.13
CA GLN A 4 -1.41 16.79 6.03
C GLN A 4 -1.20 15.31 6.33
N GLN A 5 -2.20 14.74 7.00
CA GLN A 5 -2.26 13.31 7.25
C GLN A 5 -2.15 12.62 5.89
N PRO A 6 -1.28 11.62 5.74
CA PRO A 6 -1.13 10.94 4.46
C PRO A 6 -2.48 10.35 4.05
N PRO A 7 -2.79 10.26 2.74
CA PRO A 7 -4.09 9.76 2.29
C PRO A 7 -4.33 8.28 2.66
N GLY A 8 -3.25 7.58 3.00
CA GLY A 8 -3.26 6.22 3.51
C GLY A 8 -1.85 5.75 3.86
N GLU A 9 -1.76 4.53 4.36
CA GLU A 9 -0.52 3.84 4.68
C GLU A 9 -0.41 2.55 3.87
N MET A 10 0.83 2.18 3.56
CA MET A 10 1.17 0.98 2.80
C MET A 10 2.32 0.24 3.46
N ILE A 11 2.26 -1.09 3.47
CA ILE A 11 3.27 -1.95 4.09
C ILE A 11 3.48 -3.19 3.23
N TRP A 12 4.73 -3.64 3.10
CA TRP A 12 5.08 -4.82 2.28
C TRP A 12 5.03 -6.15 3.05
N ARG A 13 5.04 -6.07 4.38
CA ARG A 13 4.99 -7.23 5.26
C ARG A 13 4.30 -6.87 6.55
N LEU A 14 3.23 -7.59 6.88
CA LEU A 14 2.55 -7.40 8.15
C LEU A 14 3.42 -7.89 9.31
N PRO A 15 3.40 -7.22 10.48
CA PRO A 15 4.06 -7.73 11.67
C PRO A 15 3.58 -9.14 12.02
N GLY A 16 4.49 -10.10 12.06
CA GLY A 16 4.18 -11.51 12.34
C GLY A 16 3.68 -12.33 11.13
N SER A 17 3.73 -11.78 9.91
CA SER A 17 3.48 -12.53 8.67
C SER A 17 4.78 -12.81 7.92
N ASP A 18 4.90 -14.02 7.36
CA ASP A 18 5.98 -14.40 6.44
C ASP A 18 5.69 -13.98 4.99
N GLU A 19 4.46 -13.53 4.70
CA GLU A 19 4.05 -13.07 3.39
C GLU A 19 4.69 -11.72 3.05
N ILE A 20 5.26 -11.62 1.84
CA ILE A 20 5.78 -10.38 1.27
C ILE A 20 4.82 -9.94 0.16
N ALA A 21 3.81 -9.16 0.54
CA ALA A 21 2.82 -8.62 -0.38
C ALA A 21 2.42 -7.21 0.06
N LEU A 22 2.07 -6.36 -0.91
CA LEU A 22 1.65 -5.00 -0.61
C LEU A 22 0.28 -5.00 0.08
N HIS A 23 0.22 -4.41 1.26
CA HIS A 23 -1.01 -4.20 2.00
C HIS A 23 -1.27 -2.70 2.17
N LEU A 24 -2.54 -2.32 2.10
CA LEU A 24 -3.01 -0.95 2.11
C LEU A 24 -4.01 -0.74 3.25
N ARG A 25 -4.02 0.47 3.81
CA ARG A 25 -5.10 0.99 4.67
C ARG A 25 -5.25 2.48 4.49
N THR A 26 -6.47 2.99 4.56
CA THR A 26 -6.72 4.44 4.43
C THR A 26 -6.65 5.15 5.77
N HIS A 27 -6.96 4.44 6.86
CA HIS A 27 -6.83 4.94 8.22
C HIS A 27 -5.95 4.02 9.09
N PRO A 28 -5.12 4.54 10.01
CA PRO A 28 -4.29 3.72 10.91
C PRO A 28 -5.06 2.73 11.81
N ALA A 29 -6.36 2.97 11.99
CA ALA A 29 -7.26 2.12 12.78
C ALA A 29 -7.94 1.02 11.93
N GLU A 30 -7.87 1.11 10.61
CA GLU A 30 -8.39 0.07 9.72
C GLU A 30 -7.44 -1.13 9.66
N PRO A 31 -7.98 -2.33 9.47
CA PRO A 31 -7.15 -3.50 9.20
C PRO A 31 -6.42 -3.33 7.88
N TRP A 32 -5.23 -3.90 7.80
CA TRP A 32 -4.50 -4.02 6.54
C TRP A 32 -5.27 -4.90 5.57
N ARG A 33 -5.38 -4.46 4.32
CA ARG A 33 -6.00 -5.21 3.23
C ARG A 33 -4.98 -5.46 2.14
N HIS A 34 -5.05 -6.63 1.51
CA HIS A 34 -4.18 -6.92 0.38
C HIS A 34 -4.48 -5.95 -0.76
N TYR A 35 -3.47 -5.44 -1.47
CA TYR A 35 -3.68 -4.39 -2.48
C TYR A 35 -4.65 -4.81 -3.60
N LYS A 36 -4.72 -6.10 -3.93
CA LYS A 36 -5.68 -6.65 -4.91
C LYS A 36 -7.14 -6.55 -4.45
N ASP A 37 -7.40 -6.45 -3.15
CA ASP A 37 -8.75 -6.24 -2.59
C ASP A 37 -9.17 -4.75 -2.62
N CYS A 38 -8.27 -3.86 -3.04
CA CYS A 38 -8.50 -2.42 -3.17
C CYS A 38 -8.32 -1.99 -4.64
N PRO A 39 -9.22 -2.41 -5.56
CA PRO A 39 -9.08 -2.13 -6.99
C PRO A 39 -9.07 -0.62 -7.33
N GLU A 40 -9.59 0.23 -6.45
CA GLU A 40 -9.55 1.69 -6.58
C GLU A 40 -8.13 2.28 -6.52
N PHE A 41 -7.20 1.55 -5.90
CA PHE A 41 -5.79 1.94 -5.77
C PHE A 41 -4.85 1.06 -6.60
N ALA A 42 -5.24 -0.20 -6.82
CA ALA A 42 -4.43 -1.18 -7.52
C ALA A 42 -4.05 -0.73 -8.92
N GLN A 43 -2.79 -0.93 -9.28
CA GLN A 43 -2.30 -0.86 -10.65
C GLN A 43 -2.06 -2.28 -11.16
N PRO A 44 -2.17 -2.52 -12.49
CA PRO A 44 -1.84 -3.80 -13.07
C PRO A 44 -0.41 -4.21 -12.73
N ASP A 45 -0.23 -5.46 -12.29
CA ASP A 45 1.08 -6.00 -12.00
C ASP A 45 1.92 -6.13 -13.28
N SER A 46 3.23 -5.96 -13.13
CA SER A 46 4.18 -6.12 -14.22
C SER A 46 4.96 -7.42 -14.00
N PRO A 47 5.12 -8.28 -15.01
CA PRO A 47 5.88 -9.52 -14.89
C PRO A 47 7.38 -9.29 -14.58
N ASN A 48 7.85 -8.04 -14.68
CA ASN A 48 9.24 -7.65 -14.44
C ASN A 48 9.52 -7.28 -12.97
N PHE A 49 8.48 -7.13 -12.14
CA PHE A 49 8.59 -6.66 -10.76
C PHE A 49 7.73 -7.53 -9.83
N SER A 50 7.93 -7.36 -8.52
CA SER A 50 7.06 -8.01 -7.52
C SER A 50 5.62 -7.50 -7.65
N ASP A 51 4.68 -8.41 -7.40
CA ASP A 51 3.26 -8.12 -7.23
C ASP A 51 3.06 -6.91 -6.31
N GLY A 52 2.30 -5.92 -6.77
CA GLY A 52 2.01 -4.69 -6.04
C GLY A 52 3.04 -3.58 -6.23
N TYR A 53 4.19 -3.82 -6.87
CA TYR A 53 5.22 -2.78 -7.05
C TYR A 53 4.71 -1.56 -7.85
N PRO A 54 3.97 -1.72 -8.97
CA PRO A 54 3.38 -0.59 -9.67
C PRO A 54 2.40 0.20 -8.79
N THR A 55 1.61 -0.50 -7.97
CA THR A 55 0.69 0.10 -6.99
C THR A 55 1.45 0.91 -5.96
N PHE A 56 2.49 0.34 -5.35
CA PHE A 56 3.35 1.02 -4.37
C PHE A 56 3.93 2.32 -4.93
N VAL A 57 4.51 2.28 -6.14
CA VAL A 57 5.08 3.48 -6.78
C VAL A 57 4.01 4.54 -7.05
N SER A 58 2.83 4.14 -7.50
CA SER A 58 1.70 5.05 -7.73
C SER A 58 1.23 5.74 -6.45
N LEU A 59 1.12 4.98 -5.35
CA LEU A 59 0.70 5.49 -4.05
C LEU A 59 1.77 6.36 -3.39
N LEU A 60 3.05 6.02 -3.54
CA LEU A 60 4.17 6.83 -3.08
C LEU A 60 4.16 8.22 -3.73
N LYS A 61 3.86 8.31 -5.03
CA LYS A 61 3.68 9.59 -5.74
C LYS A 61 2.48 10.40 -5.23
N LYS A 62 1.49 9.75 -4.60
CA LYS A 62 0.33 10.37 -3.96
C LYS A 62 0.57 10.67 -2.47
N ASN A 63 1.82 10.65 -2.00
CA ASN A 63 2.18 10.87 -0.60
C ASN A 63 1.56 9.87 0.39
N TRP A 64 1.29 8.63 -0.05
CA TRP A 64 1.01 7.55 0.90
C TRP A 64 2.25 7.24 1.73
N LYS A 65 2.04 6.90 2.99
CA LYS A 65 3.12 6.60 3.93
C LYS A 65 3.49 5.12 3.85
N ALA A 66 4.74 4.84 3.49
CA ALA A 66 5.31 3.50 3.58
C ALA A 66 5.75 3.20 5.02
N LEU A 67 5.42 2.00 5.52
CA LEU A 67 5.83 1.49 6.84
C LEU A 67 6.83 0.34 6.72
#